data_AF-A0A7C3Z118-F1
#
_entry.id   AF-A0A7C3Z118-F1
#
_cell.length_a   1.000
_cell.length_b   1.000
_cell.length_c   1.000
_cell.angle_alpha   90.00
_cell.angle_beta   90.00
_cell.angle_gamma   90.00
#
_symmetry.space_group_name_H-M   'P 1'
#
loop_
_entity.id
_entity.type
_entity.pdbx_description
1 polymer ?
#
loop_
_entity_poly.entity_id
_entity_poly.type
_entity_poly.pdbx_seq_one_letter_code
_entity_poly.pdbx_strand_id
1 'polypeptide(L)'
;MKRGAILLMAGLITLSLGCGQPEEPKKPVTSGEMKQKLGEAAKTTQDYLAQQQEKYLKQAQERLNELDKQISELKQQAEKQTGDLKTKLEEQAATLQKQADAAKARLAGLKAASGEAWQKLKAGIDEALSELEKGSRQSESGTKKP
;
A
#
# COMPACT_ATOMS: atom_id res chain seq x y z
N MET A 1 23.99 -30.18 23.64
CA MET A 1 25.36 -29.84 23.17
C MET A 1 25.30 -29.56 21.66
N LYS A 2 25.66 -28.31 21.28
CA LYS A 2 26.38 -27.86 20.05
C LYS A 2 25.89 -28.35 18.67
N ARG A 3 25.30 -27.50 17.81
CA ARG A 3 25.91 -26.45 16.92
C ARG A 3 26.74 -27.02 15.75
N GLY A 4 26.41 -26.58 14.53
CA GLY A 4 27.33 -26.49 13.37
C GLY A 4 26.62 -26.87 12.07
N ALA A 5 26.30 -25.99 11.13
CA ALA A 5 27.12 -25.08 10.32
C ALA A 5 27.02 -25.54 8.85
N ILE A 6 26.21 -24.83 8.07
CA ILE A 6 26.23 -24.83 6.61
C ILE A 6 27.58 -24.24 6.20
N LEU A 7 28.37 -24.99 5.44
CA LEU A 7 29.56 -24.47 4.76
C LEU A 7 29.49 -24.79 3.26
N LEU A 8 29.47 -23.70 2.51
CA LEU A 8 29.68 -23.54 1.08
C LEU A 8 30.86 -24.36 0.56
N MET A 9 30.69 -25.00 -0.59
CA MET A 9 31.78 -25.30 -1.51
C MET A 9 31.26 -25.22 -2.94
N ALA A 10 31.63 -24.15 -3.62
CA ALA A 10 31.69 -24.10 -5.08
C ALA A 10 32.71 -25.16 -5.53
N GLY A 11 32.26 -26.14 -6.31
CA GLY A 11 33.08 -27.22 -6.83
C GLY A 11 32.88 -27.36 -8.32
N LEU A 12 33.72 -26.67 -9.07
CA LEU A 12 34.02 -26.92 -10.48
C LEU A 12 34.42 -28.40 -10.62
N ILE A 13 33.59 -29.24 -11.24
CA ILE A 13 33.98 -30.62 -11.59
C ILE A 13 33.79 -30.84 -13.08
N THR A 14 34.94 -31.09 -13.68
CA THR A 14 35.27 -31.40 -15.07
C THR A 14 34.61 -32.67 -15.60
N LEU A 15 34.14 -32.55 -16.85
CA LEU A 15 33.97 -33.54 -17.91
C LEU A 15 34.43 -34.99 -17.59
N SER A 16 33.47 -35.89 -17.38
CA SER A 16 33.62 -37.32 -17.62
C SER A 16 32.65 -37.76 -18.74
N LEU A 17 33.19 -38.37 -19.79
CA LEU A 17 32.42 -39.08 -20.81
C LEU A 17 31.69 -40.25 -20.14
N GLY A 18 30.35 -40.26 -20.23
CA GLY A 18 29.53 -41.42 -19.91
C GLY A 18 28.37 -41.11 -18.96
N CYS A 19 27.30 -40.53 -19.49
CA CYS A 19 25.97 -40.69 -18.91
C CYS A 19 25.08 -41.38 -19.95
N GLY A 20 24.97 -42.71 -19.81
CA GLY A 20 23.77 -43.41 -20.20
C GLY A 20 22.59 -42.81 -19.43
N GLN A 21 21.50 -42.60 -20.16
CA GLN A 21 20.24 -42.03 -19.70
C GLN A 21 19.33 -43.15 -19.21
N PRO A 22 18.91 -43.15 -17.94
CA PRO A 22 17.62 -43.68 -17.54
C PRO A 22 16.63 -42.52 -17.53
N GLU A 23 15.63 -42.62 -18.37
CA GLU A 23 14.60 -41.61 -18.58
C GLU A 23 13.79 -41.37 -17.30
N GLU A 24 13.75 -40.12 -16.84
CA GLU A 24 12.60 -39.64 -16.08
C GLU A 24 11.36 -39.76 -17.00
N PRO A 25 10.18 -40.20 -16.51
CA PRO A 25 9.02 -40.36 -17.35
C PRO A 25 8.56 -38.99 -17.86
N LYS A 26 9.04 -38.65 -19.06
CA LYS A 26 8.57 -37.56 -19.90
C LYS A 26 7.14 -37.89 -20.31
N LYS A 27 6.16 -37.51 -19.49
CA LYS A 27 4.89 -37.09 -20.08
C LYS A 27 5.16 -35.71 -20.69
N PRO A 28 5.10 -35.54 -22.03
CA PRO A 28 5.19 -34.23 -22.60
C PRO A 28 4.00 -33.44 -22.03
N VAL A 29 4.27 -32.45 -21.19
CA VAL A 29 3.26 -31.42 -20.92
C VAL A 29 2.98 -30.84 -22.29
N THR A 30 1.82 -31.18 -22.84
CA THR A 30 1.48 -30.77 -24.19
C THR A 30 1.53 -29.24 -24.24
N SER A 31 1.89 -28.65 -25.38
CA SER A 31 1.93 -27.18 -25.49
C SER A 31 0.59 -26.52 -25.13
N GLY A 32 -0.52 -27.28 -25.19
CA GLY A 32 -1.83 -26.91 -24.66
C GLY A 32 -1.88 -26.83 -23.12
N GLU A 33 -1.44 -27.88 -22.40
CA GLU A 33 -1.39 -27.87 -20.93
C GLU A 33 -0.40 -26.83 -20.37
N MET A 34 0.72 -26.58 -21.05
CA MET A 34 1.65 -25.51 -20.67
C MET A 34 1.01 -24.12 -20.86
N LYS A 35 0.32 -23.88 -21.98
CA LYS A 35 -0.42 -22.62 -22.20
C LYS A 35 -1.55 -22.44 -21.19
N GLN A 36 -2.28 -23.50 -20.85
CA GLN A 36 -3.34 -23.47 -19.86
C GLN A 36 -2.78 -23.16 -18.47
N LYS A 37 -1.77 -23.90 -18.01
CA LYS A 37 -1.13 -23.67 -16.70
C LYS A 37 -0.48 -22.28 -16.63
N LEU A 38 0.13 -21.80 -17.72
CA LEU A 38 0.69 -20.45 -17.79
C LEU A 38 -0.42 -19.38 -17.72
N GLY A 39 -1.55 -19.59 -18.40
CA GLY A 39 -2.71 -18.70 -18.34
C GLY A 39 -3.36 -18.68 -16.96
N GLU A 40 -3.51 -19.83 -16.30
CA GLU A 40 -4.02 -19.96 -14.93
C GLU A 40 -3.08 -19.28 -13.92
N ALA A 41 -1.76 -19.46 -14.06
CA ALA A 41 -0.76 -18.78 -13.22
C ALA A 41 -0.76 -17.26 -13.42
N ALA A 42 -0.87 -16.79 -14.67
CA ALA A 42 -0.97 -15.37 -14.99
C ALA A 42 -2.27 -14.76 -14.45
N LYS A 43 -3.41 -15.44 -14.63
CA LYS A 43 -4.70 -15.02 -14.10
C LYS A 43 -4.71 -14.97 -12.57
N THR A 44 -4.17 -16.00 -11.91
CA THR A 44 -4.06 -16.04 -10.45
C THR A 44 -3.23 -14.85 -9.94
N THR A 45 -2.14 -14.52 -10.63
CA THR A 45 -1.30 -13.36 -10.29
C THR A 45 -2.07 -12.05 -10.51
N GLN A 46 -2.81 -11.93 -11.61
CA GLN A 46 -3.62 -10.74 -11.91
C GLN A 46 -4.75 -10.54 -10.89
N ASP A 47 -5.49 -11.60 -10.55
CA ASP A 47 -6.57 -11.58 -9.57
C ASP A 47 -6.03 -11.19 -8.18
N TYR A 48 -4.87 -11.76 -7.78
CA TYR A 48 -4.21 -11.39 -6.54
C TYR A 48 -3.81 -9.92 -6.51
N LEU A 49 -3.22 -9.40 -7.59
CA LEU A 49 -2.87 -7.98 -7.67
C LEU A 49 -4.11 -7.08 -7.60
N ALA A 50 -5.18 -7.42 -8.30
CA ALA A 50 -6.44 -6.67 -8.25
C ALA A 50 -7.03 -6.62 -6.83
N GLN A 51 -7.04 -7.76 -6.12
CA GLN A 51 -7.48 -7.82 -4.72
C GLN A 51 -6.63 -6.94 -3.80
N GLN A 52 -5.30 -6.93 -3.99
CA GLN A 52 -4.40 -6.10 -3.20
C GLN A 52 -4.61 -4.60 -3.47
N GLN A 53 -4.88 -4.22 -4.72
CA GLN A 53 -5.22 -2.84 -5.08
C GLN A 53 -6.56 -2.42 -4.46
N GLU A 54 -7.59 -3.25 -4.55
CA GLU A 54 -8.90 -2.99 -3.95
C GLU A 54 -8.80 -2.82 -2.43
N LYS A 55 -8.06 -3.73 -1.77
CA LYS A 55 -7.79 -3.65 -0.34
C LYS A 55 -7.14 -2.32 0.04
N TYR A 56 -6.13 -1.89 -0.71
CA TYR A 56 -5.49 -0.60 -0.48
C TYR A 56 -6.48 0.57 -0.65
N LEU A 57 -7.27 0.57 -1.73
CA LEU A 57 -8.25 1.63 -1.99
C LEU A 57 -9.27 1.75 -0.85
N LYS A 58 -9.74 0.62 -0.33
CA LYS A 58 -10.65 0.57 0.83
C LYS A 58 -9.99 1.13 2.08
N GLN A 59 -8.78 0.68 2.42
CA GLN A 59 -8.05 1.15 3.59
C GLN A 59 -7.73 2.64 3.53
N ALA A 60 -7.34 3.16 2.37
CA ALA A 60 -7.09 4.58 2.17
C ALA A 60 -8.39 5.40 2.33
N GLN A 61 -9.51 4.90 1.80
CA GLN A 61 -10.81 5.55 1.96
C GLN A 61 -11.25 5.58 3.43
N GLU A 62 -11.06 4.48 4.17
CA GLU A 62 -11.37 4.41 5.60
C GLU A 62 -10.56 5.44 6.41
N ARG A 63 -9.27 5.59 6.11
CA ARG A 63 -8.43 6.62 6.75
C ARG A 63 -8.89 8.04 6.43
N LEU A 64 -9.26 8.33 5.18
CA LEU A 64 -9.80 9.64 4.80
C LEU A 64 -11.11 9.96 5.52
N ASN A 65 -11.99 8.96 5.65
CA ASN A 65 -13.24 9.13 6.38
C ASN A 65 -13.00 9.41 7.87
N GLU A 66 -11.99 8.78 8.46
CA GLU A 66 -11.61 9.04 9.85
C GLU A 66 -11.02 10.45 10.04
N LEU A 67 -10.19 10.90 9.10
CA LEU A 67 -9.67 12.26 9.09
C LEU A 67 -10.79 13.30 8.92
N ASP A 68 -11.79 13.05 8.08
CA ASP A 68 -12.96 13.93 7.93
C ASP A 68 -13.74 14.09 9.24
N LYS A 69 -13.85 13.02 10.04
CA LYS A 69 -14.48 13.10 11.38
C LYS A 69 -13.65 13.97 12.31
N GLN A 70 -12.34 13.76 12.39
CA GLN A 70 -11.44 14.57 13.22
C GLN A 70 -11.49 16.05 12.82
N ILE A 71 -11.53 16.35 11.53
CA ILE A 71 -11.70 17.72 11.01
C ILE A 71 -13.06 18.30 11.44
N SER A 72 -14.12 17.50 11.41
CA SER A 72 -15.46 17.92 11.86
C SER A 72 -15.49 18.21 13.36
N GLU A 73 -14.83 17.38 14.17
CA GLU A 73 -14.67 17.61 15.61
C GLU A 73 -13.85 18.88 15.89
N LEU A 74 -12.81 19.15 15.10
CA LEU A 74 -12.03 20.39 15.20
C LEU A 74 -12.88 21.63 14.92
N LYS A 75 -13.75 21.57 13.89
CA LYS A 75 -14.71 22.64 13.59
C LYS A 75 -15.69 22.87 14.75
N GLN A 76 -16.25 21.80 15.31
CA GLN A 76 -17.14 21.89 16.48
C GLN A 76 -16.42 22.44 17.72
N GLN A 77 -15.14 22.15 17.89
CA GLN A 77 -14.33 22.76 18.95
C GLN A 77 -14.15 24.26 18.70
N ALA A 78 -13.86 24.66 17.47
CA ALA A 78 -13.72 26.07 17.09
C ALA A 78 -15.00 26.87 17.38
N GLU A 79 -16.18 26.30 17.13
CA GLU A 79 -17.48 26.92 17.44
C GLU A 79 -17.68 27.23 18.93
N LYS A 80 -17.02 26.48 19.81
CA LYS A 80 -17.06 26.69 21.27
C LYS A 80 -16.04 27.72 21.76
N GLN A 81 -15.13 28.16 20.90
CA GLN A 81 -14.09 29.14 21.23
C GLN A 81 -14.48 30.54 20.75
N THR A 82 -13.75 31.54 21.22
CA THR A 82 -13.89 32.94 20.80
C THR A 82 -12.53 33.58 20.53
N GLY A 83 -12.53 34.73 19.86
CA GLY A 83 -11.31 35.49 19.55
C GLY A 83 -10.31 34.70 18.69
N ASP A 84 -9.03 34.98 18.87
CA ASP A 84 -7.94 34.43 18.06
C ASP A 84 -7.89 32.89 18.06
N LEU A 85 -8.32 32.25 19.15
CA LEU A 85 -8.33 30.80 19.24
C LEU A 85 -9.36 30.18 18.29
N LYS A 86 -10.55 30.79 18.15
CA LYS A 86 -11.55 30.36 17.17
C LYS A 86 -10.99 30.46 15.75
N THR A 87 -10.44 31.61 15.40
CA THR A 87 -9.87 31.86 14.06
C THR A 87 -8.80 30.82 13.72
N LYS A 88 -7.87 30.55 14.64
CA LYS A 88 -6.81 29.55 14.43
C LYS A 88 -7.35 28.14 14.19
N LEU A 89 -8.34 27.71 14.97
CA LEU A 89 -8.95 26.39 14.81
C LEU A 89 -9.73 26.27 13.49
N GLU A 90 -10.45 27.33 13.09
CA GLU A 90 -11.16 27.38 11.80
C GLU A 90 -10.19 27.31 10.61
N GLU A 91 -9.09 28.07 10.66
CA GLU A 91 -8.03 28.05 9.63
C GLU A 91 -7.35 26.67 9.53
N GLN A 92 -7.04 26.06 10.67
CA GLN A 92 -6.50 24.70 10.71
C GLN A 92 -7.47 23.68 10.11
N ALA A 93 -8.75 23.72 10.51
CA ALA A 93 -9.77 22.84 9.97
C ALA A 93 -9.97 23.02 8.46
N ALA A 94 -9.95 24.26 7.97
CA ALA A 94 -10.05 24.56 6.54
C ALA A 94 -8.83 24.03 5.75
N THR A 95 -7.63 24.14 6.32
CA THR A 95 -6.40 23.63 5.70
C THR A 95 -6.44 22.10 5.61
N LEU A 96 -6.77 21.43 6.71
CA LEU A 96 -6.90 19.97 6.75
C LEU A 96 -8.00 19.48 5.79
N GLN A 97 -9.13 20.18 5.70
CA GLN A 97 -10.19 19.83 4.76
C GLN A 97 -9.71 19.86 3.31
N LYS A 98 -9.00 20.91 2.90
CA LYS A 98 -8.44 21.02 1.54
C LYS A 98 -7.47 19.88 1.23
N GLN A 99 -6.62 19.52 2.19
CA GLN A 99 -5.70 18.40 2.04
C GLN A 99 -6.43 17.05 1.92
N ALA A 100 -7.47 16.82 2.74
CA ALA A 100 -8.29 15.62 2.68
C ALA A 100 -9.01 15.48 1.33
N ASP A 101 -9.57 16.58 0.81
CA ASP A 101 -10.27 16.58 -0.48
C ASP A 101 -9.30 16.34 -1.65
N ALA A 102 -8.09 16.92 -1.60
CA ALA A 102 -7.05 16.63 -2.58
C ALA A 102 -6.62 15.15 -2.54
N ALA A 103 -6.51 14.55 -1.35
CA ALA A 103 -6.21 13.13 -1.20
C ALA A 103 -7.34 12.23 -1.74
N LYS A 104 -8.62 12.57 -1.50
CA LYS A 104 -9.77 11.88 -2.10
C LYS A 104 -9.74 11.92 -3.63
N ALA A 105 -9.43 13.09 -4.21
CA ALA A 105 -9.31 13.23 -5.66
C ALA A 105 -8.19 12.34 -6.23
N ARG A 106 -7.03 12.30 -5.57
CA ARG A 106 -5.93 11.39 -5.95
C ARG A 106 -6.32 9.92 -5.83
N LEU A 107 -7.04 9.55 -4.77
CA LEU A 107 -7.52 8.18 -4.56
C LEU A 107 -8.53 7.76 -5.64
N ALA A 108 -9.37 8.68 -6.12
CA ALA A 108 -10.24 8.43 -7.26
C ALA A 108 -9.42 8.18 -8.55
N GLY A 109 -8.37 8.97 -8.78
CA GLY A 109 -7.45 8.75 -9.90
C GLY A 109 -6.68 7.43 -9.83
N LEU A 110 -6.32 6.98 -8.61
CA LEU A 110 -5.62 5.71 -8.41
C LEU A 110 -6.44 4.50 -8.90
N LYS A 111 -7.78 4.54 -8.82
CA LYS A 111 -8.65 3.45 -9.30
C LYS A 111 -8.50 3.15 -10.79
N ALA A 112 -8.14 4.16 -11.58
CA ALA A 112 -7.95 4.03 -13.03
C ALA A 112 -6.50 3.68 -13.41
N ALA A 113 -5.57 3.69 -12.46
CA ALA A 113 -4.16 3.44 -12.71
C ALA A 113 -3.81 1.96 -12.57
N SER A 114 -2.76 1.53 -13.28
CA SER A 114 -2.21 0.18 -13.18
C SER A 114 -0.68 0.22 -13.27
N GLY A 115 -0.02 -0.90 -12.96
CA GLY A 115 1.43 -1.03 -13.07
C GLY A 115 2.21 0.04 -12.29
N GLU A 116 3.21 0.63 -12.94
CA GLU A 116 4.11 1.63 -12.33
C GLU A 116 3.39 2.93 -11.95
N ALA A 117 2.42 3.37 -12.76
CA ALA A 117 1.62 4.56 -12.47
C ALA A 117 0.82 4.39 -11.17
N TRP A 118 0.31 3.17 -10.92
CA TRP A 118 -0.38 2.85 -9.68
C TRP A 118 0.55 2.99 -8.46
N GLN A 119 1.79 2.49 -8.54
CA GLN A 119 2.76 2.59 -7.45
C GLN A 119 3.14 4.05 -7.13
N LYS A 120 3.37 4.87 -8.16
CA LYS A 120 3.69 6.30 -8.00
C LYS A 120 2.54 7.07 -7.35
N LEU A 121 1.31 6.86 -7.82
CA LEU A 121 0.12 7.51 -7.25
C LEU A 121 -0.15 7.04 -5.82
N LYS A 122 0.03 5.75 -5.54
CA LYS A 122 -0.07 5.19 -4.19
C LYS A 122 0.88 5.89 -3.22
N ALA A 123 2.16 6.05 -3.60
CA ALA A 123 3.14 6.72 -2.75
C ALA A 123 2.73 8.17 -2.42
N GLY A 124 2.23 8.92 -3.41
CA GLY A 124 1.74 10.28 -3.17
C GLY A 124 0.49 10.35 -2.28
N ILE A 125 -0.38 9.32 -2.33
CA ILE A 125 -1.51 9.19 -1.40
C ILE A 125 -1.03 8.86 0.01
N ASP A 126 -0.08 7.94 0.16
CA ASP A 126 0.49 7.58 1.47
C ASP A 126 1.15 8.78 2.14
N GLU A 127 1.87 9.61 1.38
CA GLU A 127 2.45 10.85 1.87
C GLU A 127 1.38 11.85 2.33
N ALA A 128 0.34 12.05 1.51
CA ALA A 128 -0.76 12.96 1.85
C ALA A 128 -1.53 12.51 3.10
N LEU A 129 -1.77 11.20 3.27
CA LEU A 129 -2.40 10.64 4.46
C LEU A 129 -1.52 10.83 5.71
N SER A 130 -0.21 10.59 5.59
CA SER A 130 0.74 10.80 6.69
C SER A 130 0.78 12.26 7.14
N GLU A 131 0.77 13.21 6.20
CA GLU A 131 0.76 14.64 6.52
C GLU A 131 -0.54 15.07 7.20
N LEU A 132 -1.68 14.59 6.70
CA LEU A 132 -2.99 14.81 7.32
C LEU A 132 -3.07 14.26 8.75
N GLU A 133 -2.61 13.03 8.97
CA GLU A 133 -2.58 12.39 10.29
C GLU A 133 -1.68 13.15 11.28
N LYS A 134 -0.57 13.75 10.81
CA LYS A 134 0.27 14.60 11.65
C LYS A 134 -0.43 15.91 11.99
N GLY A 135 -1.02 16.57 11.00
CA GLY A 135 -1.73 17.83 11.18
C GLY A 135 -2.92 17.70 12.13
N SER A 136 -3.68 16.61 12.05
CA SER A 136 -4.78 16.35 12.98
C SER A 136 -4.29 16.10 14.41
N ARG A 137 -3.25 15.27 14.62
CA ARG A 137 -2.68 15.03 15.97
C ARG A 137 -2.08 16.27 16.63
N GLN A 138 -1.49 17.17 15.84
CA GLN A 138 -0.97 18.44 16.37
C GLN A 138 -2.09 19.30 16.97
N SER A 139 -3.28 19.28 16.37
CA SER A 139 -4.45 20.00 16.91
C SER A 139 -4.97 19.40 18.22
N GLU A 140 -4.86 18.07 18.41
CA GLU A 140 -5.23 17.39 19.66
C GLU A 140 -4.24 17.63 20.82
N SER A 141 -2.95 17.86 20.51
CA SER A 141 -1.92 18.07 21.54
C SER A 141 -1.84 19.52 22.04
N GLY A 142 -2.31 20.49 21.25
CA GLY A 142 -2.37 21.90 21.64
C GLY A 142 -3.47 22.23 22.66
N THR A 143 -4.46 21.35 22.85
CA THR A 143 -5.61 21.54 23.76
C THR A 143 -5.39 20.92 25.15
N LYS A 144 -4.35 20.09 25.33
CA LYS A 144 -3.85 19.65 26.65
C LYS A 144 -2.71 20.55 27.12
N LYS A 145 -3.01 21.77 27.56
CA LYS A 145 -2.10 22.48 28.47
C LYS A 145 -2.88 22.83 29.75
N PRO A 146 -2.41 22.43 30.94
CA PRO A 146 -3.08 22.73 32.20
C PRO A 146 -3.09 24.23 32.50
#